data_AF-A0AAJ0N2Y1-F1
#
_entry.id   AF-A0AAJ0N2Y1-F1
#
_cell.length_a   1.000
_cell.length_b   1.000
_cell.length_c   1.000
_cell.angle_alpha   90.00
_cell.angle_beta   90.00
_cell.angle_gamma   90.00
#
_symmetry.space_group_name_H-M   'P 1'
#
loop_
_entity.id
_entity.type
_entity.pdbx_description
1 polymer ?
#
loop_
_entity_poly.entity_id
_entity_poly.type
_entity_poly.pdbx_seq_one_letter_code
_entity_poly.pdbx_strand_id
1 'polypeptide(L)'
;MFEIYSLGDGLFMKRVLDGVAMMSSSGFLLALGGFGMLVGLLLTGLKAIETGGQKVELPNLFVSFLLILGMFSIKVDTTLYALDGAPGANTLQTYTVDNVPFGVAAPAMVVSTIGKVITEKMQQAFAVPGMEEFDVNSGMFGNTLKLLDMTRRWDLDGLKGTQSKVSTFKTNLRSYYAECTIPAIQRGAIDQNAVMSAANPLSFHETDGGIGFRDKWTSVNYITSTGPAVLDCDVAMERLIVDSNDAGMESSFLNSAMAMTDARSNSTDPTAAANSAFAAIGAGTSSIHNHVMASAIREIMDEAVAGSSTLTPQDIQAQLMLIQGNRQRQDEWGAGEIMFRKAMRPFMAFLECIVFIAAPFMALIAGMGTFGQRVVGKYFAVILWVTTWAPMFAAVDLFQLTMVQHAVTAMERLHAANHGVPLSSIAGAAALN
;
A
#
# COMPACT_ATOMS: atom_id res chain seq x y z
N MET A 1 -22.13 -12.84 21.33
CA MET A 1 -21.19 -11.82 20.83
C MET A 1 -20.82 -12.24 19.42
N PHE A 2 -21.06 -11.38 18.43
CA PHE A 2 -20.76 -11.67 17.03
C PHE A 2 -19.55 -10.83 16.63
N GLU A 3 -18.53 -11.49 16.08
CA GLU A 3 -17.31 -10.83 15.62
C GLU A 3 -17.42 -10.62 14.11
N ILE A 4 -17.30 -9.38 13.65
CA ILE A 4 -17.23 -9.05 12.23
C ILE A 4 -15.86 -8.48 11.93
N TYR A 5 -15.18 -9.06 10.96
CA TYR A 5 -13.91 -8.55 10.46
C TYR A 5 -14.18 -7.64 9.25
N SER A 6 -13.92 -6.33 9.41
CA SER A 6 -13.99 -5.39 8.28
C SER A 6 -12.65 -5.33 7.58
N LEU A 7 -12.69 -5.42 6.25
CA LEU A 7 -11.53 -5.26 5.37
C LEU A 7 -11.27 -3.78 5.02
N GLY A 8 -12.21 -2.91 5.37
CA GLY A 8 -12.23 -1.49 5.02
C GLY A 8 -12.16 -0.55 6.23
N ASP A 9 -12.67 0.67 6.06
CA ASP A 9 -12.74 1.66 7.14
C ASP A 9 -13.78 1.24 8.20
N GLY A 10 -13.27 0.75 9.34
CA GLY A 10 -14.09 0.31 10.47
C GLY A 10 -14.94 1.42 11.10
N LEU A 11 -14.52 2.69 11.01
CA LEU A 11 -15.29 3.82 11.52
C LEU A 11 -16.55 4.06 10.67
N PHE A 12 -16.41 3.94 9.35
CA PHE A 12 -17.54 4.04 8.44
C PHE A 12 -18.55 2.92 8.68
N MET A 13 -18.07 1.68 8.82
CA MET A 13 -18.92 0.53 9.10
C MET A 13 -19.64 0.64 10.46
N LYS A 14 -18.95 1.15 11.49
CA LYS A 14 -19.56 1.46 12.79
C LYS A 14 -20.76 2.41 12.61
N ARG A 15 -20.57 3.55 11.92
CA ARG A 15 -21.64 4.55 11.73
C ARG A 15 -22.85 3.97 10.99
N VAL A 16 -22.61 3.09 10.02
CA VAL A 16 -23.67 2.39 9.29
C VAL A 16 -24.43 1.42 10.20
N LEU A 17 -23.72 0.59 10.96
CA LEU A 17 -24.34 -0.37 11.87
C LEU A 17 -25.06 0.31 13.04
N ASP A 18 -24.53 1.42 13.57
CA ASP A 18 -25.21 2.27 14.55
C ASP A 18 -26.53 2.81 13.99
N GLY A 19 -26.55 3.24 12.72
CA GLY A 19 -27.76 3.67 12.02
C GLY A 19 -28.79 2.54 11.90
N VAL A 20 -28.36 1.34 11.49
CA VAL A 20 -29.24 0.16 11.40
C VAL A 20 -29.75 -0.27 12.78
N ALA A 21 -28.91 -0.21 13.81
CA ALA A 21 -29.27 -0.49 15.19
C ALA A 21 -30.32 0.49 15.72
N MET A 22 -30.23 1.77 15.37
CA MET A 22 -31.25 2.78 15.70
C MET A 22 -32.60 2.51 15.01
N MET A 23 -32.59 2.03 13.76
CA MET A 23 -33.81 1.62 13.06
C MET A 23 -34.42 0.34 13.64
N SER A 24 -33.58 -0.55 14.16
CA SER A 24 -33.98 -1.77 14.87
C SER A 24 -34.56 -1.48 16.25
N SER A 25 -33.94 -0.57 17.02
CA SER A 25 -34.40 -0.20 18.37
C SER A 25 -35.78 0.45 18.34
N SER A 26 -36.04 1.30 17.34
CA SER A 26 -37.33 1.99 17.15
C SER A 26 -38.47 1.08 16.67
N GLY A 27 -38.21 -0.19 16.35
CA GLY A 27 -39.21 -1.11 15.79
C GLY A 27 -39.60 -0.80 14.33
N PHE A 28 -38.95 0.18 13.70
CA PHE A 28 -39.23 0.59 12.34
C PHE A 28 -39.02 -0.53 11.32
N LEU A 29 -37.97 -1.34 11.49
CA LEU A 29 -37.70 -2.50 10.63
C LEU A 29 -38.81 -3.57 10.71
N LEU A 30 -39.32 -3.82 11.91
CA LEU A 30 -40.45 -4.74 12.11
C LEU A 30 -41.75 -4.19 11.49
N ALA A 31 -41.99 -2.89 11.61
CA ALA A 31 -43.14 -2.24 10.97
C ALA A 31 -43.06 -2.30 9.43
N LEU A 32 -41.88 -2.10 8.85
CA LEU A 32 -41.62 -2.28 7.42
C LEU A 32 -41.88 -3.72 6.97
N GLY A 33 -41.43 -4.71 7.74
CA GLY A 33 -41.72 -6.12 7.47
C GLY A 33 -43.21 -6.44 7.54
N GLY A 34 -43.93 -5.87 8.51
CA GLY A 34 -45.39 -5.98 8.62
C GLY A 34 -46.11 -5.38 7.40
N PHE A 35 -45.67 -4.21 6.92
CA PHE A 35 -46.18 -3.63 5.69
C PHE A 35 -45.86 -4.51 4.46
N GLY A 36 -44.65 -5.06 4.39
CA GLY A 36 -44.26 -6.03 3.37
C GLY A 36 -45.13 -7.29 3.37
N MET A 37 -45.57 -7.75 4.54
CA MET A 37 -46.47 -8.88 4.71
C MET A 37 -47.89 -8.59 4.22
N LEU A 38 -48.40 -7.37 4.45
CA LEU A 38 -49.68 -6.93 3.87
C LEU A 38 -49.62 -6.92 2.34
N VAL A 39 -48.53 -6.40 1.77
CA VAL A 39 -48.30 -6.43 0.32
C VAL A 39 -48.15 -7.88 -0.17
N GLY A 40 -47.46 -8.74 0.58
CA GLY A 40 -47.31 -10.17 0.29
C GLY A 40 -48.65 -10.92 0.28
N LEU A 41 -49.56 -10.58 1.19
CA LEU A 41 -50.92 -11.12 1.23
C LEU A 41 -51.71 -10.70 -0.01
N LEU A 42 -51.60 -9.44 -0.41
CA LEU A 42 -52.27 -8.92 -1.61
C LEU A 42 -51.75 -9.62 -2.88
N LEU A 43 -50.43 -9.77 -3.01
CA LEU A 43 -49.80 -10.44 -4.15
C LEU A 43 -50.14 -11.93 -4.23
N THR A 44 -50.21 -12.63 -3.10
CA THR A 44 -50.64 -14.03 -3.08
C THR A 44 -52.13 -14.17 -3.39
N GLY A 45 -52.96 -13.21 -2.96
CA GLY A 45 -54.37 -13.11 -3.34
C GLY A 45 -54.57 -12.94 -4.85
N LEU A 46 -53.83 -12.04 -5.50
CA LEU A 46 -53.88 -11.85 -6.95
C LEU A 46 -53.44 -13.11 -7.72
N LYS A 47 -52.35 -13.77 -7.30
CA LYS A 47 -51.91 -15.03 -7.91
C LYS A 47 -52.90 -16.17 -7.74
N ALA A 48 -53.62 -16.21 -6.61
CA ALA A 48 -54.65 -17.23 -6.37
C ALA A 48 -55.83 -17.08 -7.34
N ILE A 49 -56.17 -15.84 -7.74
CA ILE A 49 -57.19 -15.58 -8.78
C ILE A 49 -56.70 -16.09 -10.15
N GLU A 50 -55.46 -15.79 -10.53
CA GLU A 50 -54.88 -16.20 -11.81
C GLU A 50 -54.74 -17.73 -11.96
N THR A 51 -54.50 -18.44 -10.86
CA THR A 51 -54.37 -19.92 -10.85
C THR A 51 -55.67 -20.65 -10.54
N GLY A 52 -56.81 -19.95 -10.52
CA GLY A 52 -58.13 -20.56 -10.29
C GLY A 52 -58.27 -21.21 -8.91
N GLY A 53 -57.55 -20.70 -7.90
CA GLY A 53 -57.60 -21.19 -6.51
C GLY A 53 -56.83 -22.49 -6.22
N GLN A 54 -56.15 -23.09 -7.20
CA GLN A 54 -55.48 -24.38 -7.01
C GLN A 54 -54.18 -24.30 -6.17
N LYS A 55 -53.57 -23.13 -6.01
CA LYS A 55 -52.32 -22.95 -5.27
C LYS A 55 -52.35 -21.71 -4.38
N VAL A 56 -53.01 -21.81 -3.22
CA VAL A 56 -52.88 -20.80 -2.17
C VAL A 56 -51.55 -21.05 -1.43
N GLU A 57 -50.54 -20.25 -1.75
CA GLU A 57 -49.20 -20.30 -1.12
C GLU A 57 -49.18 -19.73 0.31
N LEU A 58 -50.24 -19.96 1.10
CA LEU A 58 -50.32 -19.53 2.51
C LEU A 58 -49.13 -20.01 3.36
N PRO A 59 -48.63 -21.25 3.20
CA PRO A 59 -47.44 -21.71 3.92
C PRO A 59 -46.21 -20.81 3.66
N ASN A 60 -46.06 -20.27 2.45
CA ASN A 60 -44.93 -19.39 2.13
C ASN A 60 -45.06 -18.03 2.82
N LEU A 61 -46.28 -17.55 3.03
CA LEU A 61 -46.52 -16.32 3.80
C LEU A 61 -46.20 -16.52 5.29
N PHE A 62 -46.48 -17.70 5.84
CA PHE A 62 -46.06 -18.09 7.19
C PHE A 62 -44.53 -18.20 7.34
N VAL A 63 -43.84 -18.74 6.32
CA VAL A 63 -42.37 -18.74 6.30
C VAL A 63 -41.81 -17.32 6.24
N SER A 64 -42.41 -16.42 5.46
CA SER A 64 -42.02 -15.00 5.44
C SER A 64 -42.21 -14.31 6.80
N PHE A 65 -43.28 -14.65 7.52
CA PHE A 65 -43.51 -14.18 8.89
C PHE A 65 -42.39 -14.66 9.84
N LEU A 66 -42.05 -15.94 9.79
CA LEU A 66 -40.93 -16.49 10.57
C LEU A 66 -39.59 -15.86 10.20
N LEU A 67 -39.35 -15.58 8.92
CA LEU A 67 -38.12 -14.91 8.46
C LEU A 67 -37.99 -13.50 9.02
N ILE A 68 -39.06 -12.70 9.02
CA ILE A 68 -39.04 -11.35 9.61
C ILE A 68 -38.74 -11.43 11.11
N LEU A 69 -39.39 -12.34 11.84
CA LEU A 69 -39.14 -12.52 13.26
C LEU A 69 -37.70 -12.96 13.52
N GLY A 70 -37.20 -13.95 12.79
CA GLY A 70 -35.84 -14.45 12.95
C GLY A 70 -34.77 -13.40 12.60
N MET A 71 -34.96 -12.63 11.54
CA MET A 71 -33.96 -11.66 11.06
C MET A 71 -33.99 -10.32 11.79
N PHE A 72 -35.18 -9.80 12.10
CA PHE A 72 -35.33 -8.41 12.57
C PHE A 72 -35.88 -8.28 13.99
N SER A 73 -36.38 -9.36 14.61
CA SER A 73 -36.83 -9.32 16.01
C SER A 73 -35.71 -9.59 17.01
N ILE A 74 -34.72 -10.40 16.63
CA ILE A 74 -33.57 -10.74 17.48
C ILE A 74 -32.50 -9.67 17.28
N LYS A 75 -32.02 -9.09 18.39
CA LYS A 75 -30.99 -8.06 18.43
C LYS A 75 -29.74 -8.66 19.06
N VAL A 76 -28.58 -8.36 18.50
CA VAL A 76 -27.31 -8.92 18.97
C VAL A 76 -26.21 -7.85 19.00
N ASP A 77 -25.37 -7.95 20.02
CA ASP A 77 -24.20 -7.11 20.17
C ASP A 77 -23.04 -7.64 19.34
N THR A 78 -22.44 -6.73 18.58
CA THR A 78 -21.49 -7.03 17.52
C THR A 78 -20.20 -6.26 17.75
N THR A 79 -19.07 -6.98 17.69
CA THR A 79 -17.73 -6.38 17.74
C THR A 79 -17.11 -6.38 16.37
N LEU A 80 -16.69 -5.19 15.96
CA LEU A 80 -16.04 -4.93 14.68
C LEU A 80 -14.54 -4.90 14.93
N TYR A 81 -13.84 -5.78 14.26
CA TYR A 81 -12.39 -5.73 14.15
C TYR A 81 -12.06 -5.07 12.83
N ALA A 82 -11.53 -3.85 12.89
CA ALA A 82 -10.91 -3.24 11.72
C ALA A 82 -9.59 -3.97 11.46
N LEU A 83 -9.51 -4.75 10.39
CA LEU A 83 -8.28 -5.40 9.93
C LEU A 83 -7.28 -4.39 9.34
N ASP A 84 -7.64 -3.11 9.34
CA ASP A 84 -6.83 -2.00 8.88
C ASP A 84 -6.82 -0.91 9.96
N GLY A 85 -5.63 -0.45 10.32
CA GLY A 85 -5.48 0.78 11.10
C GLY A 85 -5.94 1.96 10.25
N ALA A 86 -6.59 2.95 10.87
CA ALA A 86 -6.80 4.25 10.21
C ALA A 86 -5.44 4.79 9.70
N PRO A 87 -5.40 5.62 8.64
CA PRO A 87 -4.15 6.22 8.17
C PRO A 87 -3.38 6.85 9.35
N GLY A 88 -2.20 6.30 9.68
CA GLY A 88 -1.39 6.73 10.83
C GLY A 88 -1.71 6.10 12.21
N ALA A 89 -2.56 5.08 12.31
CA ALA A 89 -2.84 4.35 13.54
C ALA A 89 -2.27 2.92 13.50
N ASN A 90 -1.26 2.65 14.33
CA ASN A 90 -0.55 1.36 14.42
C ASN A 90 -1.29 0.31 15.27
N THR A 91 -2.59 0.48 15.51
CA THR A 91 -3.39 -0.40 16.38
C THR A 91 -4.68 -0.83 15.70
N LEU A 92 -4.97 -2.13 15.77
CA LEU A 92 -6.26 -2.70 15.37
C LEU A 92 -7.36 -2.01 16.18
N GLN A 93 -8.11 -1.12 15.54
CA GLN A 93 -9.20 -0.42 16.19
C GLN A 93 -10.38 -1.37 16.32
N THR A 94 -10.79 -1.64 17.56
CA THR A 94 -12.00 -2.40 17.84
C THR A 94 -13.15 -1.44 18.07
N TYR A 95 -14.25 -1.65 17.34
CA TYR A 95 -15.48 -0.88 17.53
C TYR A 95 -16.58 -1.82 18.00
N THR A 96 -17.23 -1.50 19.11
CA THR A 96 -18.42 -2.22 19.55
C THR A 96 -19.66 -1.48 19.07
N VAL A 97 -20.66 -2.23 18.59
CA VAL A 97 -21.99 -1.75 18.20
C VAL A 97 -23.04 -2.65 18.83
N ASP A 98 -23.95 -2.03 19.57
CA ASP A 98 -25.01 -2.74 20.29
C ASP A 98 -26.29 -2.81 19.45
N ASN A 99 -27.13 -3.80 19.72
CA ASN A 99 -28.51 -3.87 19.20
C ASN A 99 -28.64 -3.97 17.64
N VAL A 100 -27.71 -4.66 16.97
CA VAL A 100 -27.80 -4.92 15.52
C VAL A 100 -28.81 -6.06 15.26
N PRO A 101 -29.69 -5.97 14.23
CA PRO A 101 -30.55 -7.08 13.83
C PRO A 101 -29.76 -8.36 13.49
N PHE A 102 -30.24 -9.50 13.97
CA PHE A 102 -29.62 -10.80 13.71
C PHE A 102 -29.44 -11.09 12.21
N GLY A 103 -30.42 -10.73 11.39
CA GLY A 103 -30.40 -10.95 9.94
C GLY A 103 -29.32 -10.16 9.19
N VAL A 104 -28.70 -9.17 9.83
CA VAL A 104 -27.56 -8.42 9.32
C VAL A 104 -26.26 -8.90 9.96
N ALA A 105 -26.26 -9.09 11.29
CA ALA A 105 -25.06 -9.47 12.04
C ALA A 105 -24.58 -10.91 11.77
N ALA A 106 -25.50 -11.88 11.74
CA ALA A 106 -25.17 -13.29 11.54
C ALA A 106 -24.50 -13.60 10.20
N PRO A 107 -25.04 -13.18 9.03
CA PRO A 107 -24.34 -13.40 7.76
C PRO A 107 -23.02 -12.64 7.71
N ALA A 108 -22.95 -11.43 8.27
CA ALA A 108 -21.72 -10.65 8.27
C ALA A 108 -20.60 -11.34 9.06
N MET A 109 -20.90 -11.95 10.21
CA MET A 109 -19.93 -12.75 10.99
C MET A 109 -19.41 -13.95 10.19
N VAL A 110 -20.32 -14.76 9.63
CA VAL A 110 -19.94 -15.98 8.90
C VAL A 110 -19.09 -15.63 7.69
N VAL A 111 -19.54 -14.65 6.91
CA VAL A 111 -18.89 -14.30 5.67
C VAL A 111 -17.55 -13.58 5.93
N SER A 112 -17.46 -12.68 6.91
CA SER A 112 -16.19 -12.04 7.27
C SER A 112 -15.15 -13.02 7.79
N THR A 113 -15.57 -14.00 8.61
CA THR A 113 -14.66 -15.06 9.11
C THR A 113 -14.13 -15.92 7.97
N ILE A 114 -15.00 -16.37 7.06
CA ILE A 114 -14.60 -17.17 5.90
C ILE A 114 -13.70 -16.36 4.97
N GLY A 115 -14.08 -15.11 4.68
CA GLY A 115 -13.31 -14.20 3.83
C GLY A 115 -11.91 -13.96 4.38
N LYS A 116 -11.78 -13.74 5.71
CA LYS A 116 -10.49 -13.63 6.39
C LYS A 116 -9.65 -14.89 6.19
N VAL A 117 -10.15 -16.05 6.60
CA VAL A 117 -9.38 -17.31 6.51
C VAL A 117 -8.93 -17.61 5.08
N ILE A 118 -9.81 -17.43 4.09
CA ILE A 118 -9.44 -17.67 2.68
C ILE A 118 -8.35 -16.68 2.25
N THR A 119 -8.48 -15.41 2.60
CA THR A 119 -7.51 -14.39 2.23
C THR A 119 -6.16 -14.66 2.89
N GLU A 120 -6.12 -14.98 4.18
CA GLU A 120 -4.89 -15.35 4.89
C GLU A 120 -4.19 -16.54 4.24
N LYS A 121 -4.96 -17.56 3.83
CA LYS A 121 -4.41 -18.74 3.14
C LYS A 121 -3.92 -18.43 1.73
N MET A 122 -4.62 -17.57 0.99
CA MET A 122 -4.15 -17.12 -0.32
C MET A 122 -2.90 -16.27 -0.21
N GLN A 123 -2.82 -15.39 0.77
CA GLN A 123 -1.59 -14.63 1.03
C GLN A 123 -0.44 -15.53 1.43
N GLN A 124 -0.65 -16.51 2.31
CA GLN A 124 0.38 -17.50 2.64
C GLN A 124 0.83 -18.28 1.40
N ALA A 125 -0.08 -18.58 0.47
CA ALA A 125 0.25 -19.29 -0.76
C ALA A 125 0.93 -18.40 -1.82
N PHE A 126 0.64 -17.09 -1.83
CA PHE A 126 1.19 -16.12 -2.78
C PHE A 126 2.38 -15.34 -2.22
N ALA A 127 2.67 -15.49 -0.92
CA ALA A 127 3.85 -14.94 -0.29
C ALA A 127 5.10 -15.55 -0.93
N VAL A 128 6.04 -14.69 -1.29
CA VAL A 128 7.36 -15.10 -1.77
C VAL A 128 8.22 -15.47 -0.55
N PRO A 129 9.09 -16.51 -0.63
CA PRO A 129 9.91 -16.95 0.51
C PRO A 129 10.69 -15.77 1.13
N GLY A 130 10.55 -15.60 2.45
CA GLY A 130 11.16 -14.49 3.20
C GLY A 130 10.21 -13.33 3.56
N MET A 131 9.01 -13.28 2.97
CA MET A 131 7.97 -12.27 3.28
C MET A 131 6.89 -12.79 4.24
N GLU A 132 7.04 -14.00 4.76
CA GLU A 132 6.07 -14.70 5.63
C GLU A 132 5.77 -13.97 6.95
N GLU A 133 6.68 -13.08 7.37
CA GLU A 133 6.65 -12.38 8.66
C GLU A 133 6.06 -10.96 8.57
N PHE A 134 5.69 -10.52 7.37
CA PHE A 134 5.02 -9.24 7.19
C PHE A 134 3.55 -9.40 7.57
N ASP A 135 3.30 -9.14 8.86
CA ASP A 135 2.07 -9.38 9.58
C ASP A 135 0.80 -9.19 8.74
N VAL A 136 0.02 -10.26 8.72
CA VAL A 136 -1.30 -10.41 8.10
C VAL A 136 -2.29 -9.33 8.59
N ASN A 137 -1.96 -8.61 9.65
CA ASN A 137 -2.74 -7.54 10.25
C ASN A 137 -2.37 -6.09 9.84
N SER A 138 -1.30 -5.83 9.07
CA SER A 138 -0.82 -4.44 8.77
C SER A 138 -1.01 -3.97 7.32
N GLY A 139 -2.13 -4.35 6.69
CA GLY A 139 -2.45 -3.92 5.33
C GLY A 139 -2.09 -4.98 4.30
N MET A 140 -3.13 -5.74 3.97
CA MET A 140 -3.07 -7.09 3.38
C MET A 140 -2.57 -7.15 1.92
N PHE A 141 -2.25 -6.01 1.27
CA PHE A 141 -1.94 -5.96 -0.18
C PHE A 141 -0.88 -4.89 -0.52
N GLY A 142 0.18 -5.25 -1.26
CA GLY A 142 1.09 -4.29 -1.90
C GLY A 142 2.23 -3.74 -1.04
N ASN A 143 2.47 -4.28 0.16
CA ASN A 143 3.53 -3.79 1.05
C ASN A 143 4.93 -3.96 0.46
N THR A 144 5.19 -5.00 -0.31
CA THR A 144 6.46 -5.23 -1.02
C THR A 144 6.82 -4.07 -1.94
N LEU A 145 5.86 -3.66 -2.78
CA LEU A 145 6.10 -2.61 -3.77
C LEU A 145 6.09 -1.23 -3.12
N LYS A 146 5.25 -1.03 -2.11
CA LYS A 146 5.26 0.19 -1.29
C LYS A 146 6.60 0.36 -0.57
N LEU A 147 7.18 -0.73 -0.06
CA LEU A 147 8.50 -0.73 0.55
C LEU A 147 9.59 -0.41 -0.48
N LEU A 148 9.53 -1.03 -1.67
CA LEU A 148 10.45 -0.76 -2.76
C LEU A 148 10.42 0.72 -3.20
N ASP A 149 9.23 1.32 -3.33
CA ASP A 149 9.07 2.76 -3.64
C ASP A 149 9.72 3.64 -2.56
N MET A 150 9.54 3.31 -1.28
CA MET A 150 10.12 4.12 -0.20
C MET A 150 11.63 4.05 -0.12
N THR A 151 12.27 2.94 -0.53
CA THR A 151 13.74 2.87 -0.62
C THR A 151 14.34 3.84 -1.64
N ARG A 152 13.51 4.49 -2.47
CA ARG A 152 13.93 5.49 -3.45
C ARG A 152 13.75 6.93 -2.98
N ARG A 153 12.89 7.16 -2.00
CA ARG A 153 12.54 8.52 -1.55
C ARG A 153 13.57 8.97 -0.50
N TRP A 154 14.43 9.90 -0.89
CA TRP A 154 15.46 10.49 -0.01
C TRP A 154 15.09 11.88 0.55
N ASP A 155 13.94 12.46 0.15
CA ASP A 155 13.42 13.75 0.67
C ASP A 155 12.40 13.58 1.83
N LEU A 156 12.52 12.49 2.58
CA LEU A 156 11.55 12.17 3.62
C LEU A 156 11.58 13.25 4.72
N ASP A 157 10.41 13.83 5.05
CA ASP A 157 10.27 14.84 6.12
C ASP A 157 10.82 14.34 7.47
N GLY A 158 10.74 13.03 7.74
CA GLY A 158 11.32 12.38 8.92
C GLY A 158 12.86 12.37 8.96
N LEU A 159 13.52 12.59 7.82
CA LEU A 159 14.98 12.73 7.72
C LEU A 159 15.45 14.18 7.95
N LYS A 160 14.52 15.16 7.97
CA LYS A 160 14.81 16.59 8.18
C LYS A 160 15.07 16.95 9.64
N GLY A 161 15.06 15.97 10.54
CA GLY A 161 15.56 16.12 11.91
C GLY A 161 17.02 16.57 11.88
N THR A 162 17.27 17.73 12.49
CA THR A 162 18.60 18.35 12.61
C THR A 162 19.56 17.35 13.26
N GLN A 163 20.49 16.79 12.48
CA GLN A 163 21.55 15.81 12.84
C GLN A 163 21.25 14.29 12.77
N SER A 164 20.38 13.82 11.87
CA SER A 164 20.41 12.40 11.49
C SER A 164 21.64 12.09 10.63
N LYS A 165 22.33 10.96 10.86
CA LYS A 165 23.47 10.50 10.03
C LYS A 165 23.12 10.51 8.53
N VAL A 166 21.87 10.19 8.19
CA VAL A 166 21.34 10.17 6.82
C VAL A 166 21.28 11.56 6.18
N SER A 167 20.89 12.60 6.92
CA SER A 167 20.82 13.97 6.38
C SER A 167 22.21 14.61 6.24
N THR A 168 23.13 14.28 7.16
CA THR A 168 24.56 14.60 7.01
C THR A 168 25.16 13.92 5.79
N PHE A 169 24.89 12.63 5.59
CA PHE A 169 25.32 11.88 4.41
C PHE A 169 24.77 12.49 3.11
N LYS A 170 23.46 12.76 3.03
CA LYS A 170 22.85 13.42 1.85
C LYS A 170 23.53 14.76 1.55
N THR A 171 23.79 15.56 2.57
CA THR A 171 24.45 16.87 2.41
C THR A 171 25.88 16.74 1.90
N ASN A 172 26.68 15.84 2.50
CA ASN A 172 28.05 15.59 2.09
C ASN A 172 28.13 15.03 0.66
N LEU A 173 27.22 14.11 0.32
CA LEU A 173 27.13 13.52 -1.01
C LEU A 173 26.76 14.58 -2.06
N ARG A 174 25.83 15.48 -1.74
CA ARG A 174 25.46 16.61 -2.62
C ARG A 174 26.64 17.55 -2.87
N SER A 175 27.36 17.95 -1.82
CA SER A 175 28.54 18.80 -1.95
C SER A 175 29.62 18.12 -2.80
N TYR A 176 29.87 16.83 -2.56
CA TYR A 176 30.83 16.04 -3.34
C TYR A 176 30.45 15.97 -4.82
N TYR A 177 29.19 15.65 -5.12
CA TYR A 177 28.75 15.55 -6.51
C TYR A 177 28.85 16.90 -7.25
N ALA A 178 28.45 18.00 -6.58
CA ALA A 178 28.49 19.33 -7.15
C ALA A 178 29.92 19.86 -7.39
N GLU A 179 30.82 19.66 -6.43
CA GLU A 179 32.16 20.28 -6.44
C GLU A 179 33.25 19.35 -7.03
N CYS A 180 33.09 18.03 -6.95
CA CYS A 180 34.09 17.06 -7.44
C CYS A 180 33.62 16.33 -8.72
N THR A 181 32.41 15.76 -8.72
CA THR A 181 31.95 14.90 -9.84
C THR A 181 31.55 15.71 -11.08
N ILE A 182 30.76 16.78 -10.94
CA ILE A 182 30.35 17.60 -12.10
C ILE A 182 31.55 18.20 -12.85
N PRO A 183 32.54 18.84 -12.19
CA PRO A 183 33.71 19.38 -12.90
C PRO A 183 34.59 18.29 -13.53
N ALA A 184 34.64 17.09 -12.94
CA ALA A 184 35.36 15.96 -13.54
C ALA A 184 34.67 15.45 -14.82
N ILE A 185 33.33 15.41 -14.85
CA ILE A 185 32.55 15.11 -16.06
C ILE A 185 32.79 16.19 -17.14
N GLN A 186 32.75 17.47 -16.76
CA GLN A 186 33.00 18.59 -17.70
C GLN A 186 34.42 18.56 -18.30
N ARG A 187 35.41 18.10 -17.53
CA ARG A 187 36.79 17.89 -18.01
C ARG A 187 36.95 16.63 -18.87
N GLY A 188 35.92 15.79 -18.99
CA GLY A 188 35.99 14.50 -19.68
C GLY A 188 36.80 13.44 -18.94
N ALA A 189 37.08 13.65 -17.64
CA ALA A 189 37.80 12.71 -16.79
C ALA A 189 36.89 11.58 -16.27
N ILE A 190 35.58 11.83 -16.25
CA ILE A 190 34.53 10.85 -15.91
C ILE A 190 33.58 10.77 -17.10
N ASP A 191 33.31 9.55 -17.59
CA ASP A 191 32.23 9.33 -18.54
C ASP A 191 30.87 9.25 -17.83
N GLN A 192 29.94 10.12 -18.23
CA GLN A 192 28.60 10.17 -17.64
C GLN A 192 27.82 8.88 -17.88
N ASN A 193 28.01 8.20 -19.02
CA ASN A 193 27.30 6.96 -19.31
C ASN A 193 27.80 5.81 -18.43
N ALA A 194 29.11 5.73 -18.18
CA ALA A 194 29.69 4.80 -17.21
C ALA A 194 29.17 5.03 -15.78
N VAL A 195 29.05 6.29 -15.34
CA VAL A 195 28.47 6.62 -14.02
C VAL A 195 27.02 6.16 -13.90
N MET A 196 26.22 6.44 -14.93
CA MET A 196 24.80 6.05 -14.93
C MET A 196 24.60 4.53 -14.95
N SER A 197 25.60 3.78 -15.42
CA SER A 197 25.51 2.32 -15.59
C SER A 197 26.31 1.49 -14.58
N ALA A 198 27.07 2.13 -13.71
CA ALA A 198 27.91 1.48 -12.70
C ALA A 198 27.10 0.58 -11.75
N ALA A 199 27.54 -0.66 -11.54
CA ALA A 199 26.90 -1.60 -10.61
C ALA A 199 27.05 -1.16 -9.14
N ASN A 200 28.14 -0.46 -8.82
CA ASN A 200 28.34 0.23 -7.55
C ASN A 200 28.54 1.72 -7.83
N PRO A 201 27.53 2.57 -7.60
CA PRO A 201 27.59 3.97 -7.98
C PRO A 201 28.50 4.80 -7.04
N LEU A 202 28.74 4.34 -5.80
CA LEU A 202 29.65 4.96 -4.82
C LEU A 202 31.09 4.42 -4.91
N SER A 203 31.50 3.93 -6.07
CA SER A 203 32.88 3.51 -6.33
C SER A 203 33.72 4.62 -6.97
N PHE A 204 35.04 4.43 -6.99
CA PHE A 204 35.89 5.23 -7.85
C PHE A 204 35.62 4.89 -9.32
N HIS A 205 35.60 5.92 -10.16
CA HIS A 205 35.36 5.79 -11.60
C HIS A 205 36.34 4.83 -12.27
N GLU A 206 37.60 4.85 -11.82
CA GLU A 206 38.68 3.99 -12.33
C GLU A 206 38.48 2.50 -12.04
N THR A 207 37.72 2.15 -10.99
CA THR A 207 37.50 0.74 -10.59
C THR A 207 36.22 0.17 -11.18
N ASP A 208 35.08 0.83 -10.93
CA ASP A 208 33.76 0.30 -11.29
C ASP A 208 32.88 1.32 -12.01
N GLY A 209 33.44 2.45 -12.46
CA GLY A 209 32.74 3.47 -13.22
C GLY A 209 31.87 4.42 -12.38
N GLY A 210 31.92 4.37 -11.05
CA GLY A 210 31.12 5.20 -10.14
C GLY A 210 31.47 6.69 -10.13
N ILE A 211 30.83 7.44 -9.21
CA ILE A 211 30.95 8.91 -9.12
C ILE A 211 32.30 9.40 -8.57
N GLY A 212 33.11 8.50 -8.01
CA GLY A 212 34.35 8.84 -7.32
C GLY A 212 35.48 9.21 -8.26
N PHE A 213 36.19 10.29 -7.95
CA PHE A 213 37.34 10.74 -8.72
C PHE A 213 38.51 11.06 -7.80
N ARG A 214 39.68 10.52 -8.14
CA ARG A 214 40.92 10.74 -7.38
C ARG A 214 41.52 12.09 -7.77
N ASP A 215 41.05 13.14 -7.09
CA ASP A 215 41.60 14.48 -7.23
C ASP A 215 42.09 15.01 -5.87
N LYS A 216 43.32 15.53 -5.86
CA LYS A 216 43.94 16.20 -4.71
C LYS A 216 44.00 17.71 -4.88
N TRP A 217 43.57 18.23 -6.02
CA TRP A 217 43.60 19.66 -6.34
C TRP A 217 42.26 20.35 -6.12
N THR A 218 41.19 19.56 -6.02
CA THR A 218 39.83 20.03 -5.78
C THR A 218 39.43 19.62 -4.36
N SER A 219 38.89 20.57 -3.61
CA SER A 219 38.44 20.36 -2.24
C SER A 219 36.94 20.62 -2.11
N VAL A 220 36.34 19.94 -1.14
CA VAL A 220 34.89 19.97 -0.88
C VAL A 220 34.61 20.25 0.59
N ASN A 221 33.51 20.95 0.84
CA ASN A 221 32.97 21.12 2.19
C ASN A 221 32.31 19.81 2.68
N TYR A 222 32.86 19.22 3.74
CA TYR A 222 32.40 17.97 4.33
C TYR A 222 32.03 18.16 5.81
N ILE A 223 30.85 17.71 6.20
CA ILE A 223 30.40 17.74 7.59
C ILE A 223 30.87 16.45 8.26
N THR A 224 31.87 16.57 9.14
CA THR A 224 32.30 15.48 10.04
C THR A 224 31.59 15.53 11.39
N SER A 225 31.71 14.45 12.18
CA SER A 225 31.22 14.39 13.57
C SER A 225 31.78 15.50 14.48
N THR A 226 32.93 16.08 14.12
CA THR A 226 33.60 17.17 14.85
C THR A 226 33.29 18.56 14.30
N GLY A 227 32.49 18.69 13.24
CA GLY A 227 32.15 19.95 12.57
C GLY A 227 32.45 19.96 11.06
N PRO A 228 32.22 21.09 10.37
CA PRO A 228 32.53 21.25 8.96
C PRO A 228 34.06 21.30 8.75
N ALA A 229 34.55 20.49 7.80
CA ALA A 229 35.94 20.42 7.39
C ALA A 229 36.04 20.46 5.87
N VAL A 230 37.11 21.05 5.35
CA VAL A 230 37.41 21.03 3.91
C VAL A 230 38.30 19.83 3.65
N LEU A 231 37.87 18.92 2.77
CA LEU A 231 38.59 17.69 2.43
C LEU A 231 38.87 17.65 0.93
N ASP A 232 39.97 17.01 0.54
CA ASP A 232 40.25 16.72 -0.86
C ASP A 232 39.24 15.71 -1.41
N CYS A 233 38.91 15.79 -2.70
CA CYS A 233 37.95 14.88 -3.33
C CYS A 233 38.31 13.39 -3.17
N ASP A 234 39.60 13.04 -3.17
CA ASP A 234 40.07 11.67 -2.90
C ASP A 234 39.65 11.20 -1.49
N VAL A 235 39.97 11.99 -0.47
CA VAL A 235 39.68 11.67 0.95
C VAL A 235 38.18 11.78 1.26
N ALA A 236 37.48 12.72 0.63
CA ALA A 236 36.05 12.88 0.78
C ALA A 236 35.28 11.66 0.25
N MET A 237 35.69 11.11 -0.90
CA MET A 237 35.10 9.89 -1.46
C MET A 237 35.37 8.68 -0.57
N GLU A 238 36.59 8.51 -0.07
CA GLU A 238 36.91 7.40 0.86
C GLU A 238 36.02 7.45 2.11
N ARG A 239 35.76 8.64 2.65
CA ARG A 239 34.86 8.82 3.79
C ARG A 239 33.40 8.59 3.45
N LEU A 240 32.93 9.00 2.26
CA LEU A 240 31.57 8.70 1.80
C LEU A 240 31.35 7.20 1.67
N ILE A 241 32.34 6.44 1.19
CA ILE A 241 32.26 4.98 1.10
C ILE A 241 32.19 4.36 2.50
N VAL A 242 32.96 4.87 3.47
CA VAL A 242 32.90 4.37 4.85
C VAL A 242 31.57 4.70 5.50
N ASP A 243 31.08 5.93 5.33
CA ASP A 243 29.80 6.39 5.88
C ASP A 243 28.62 5.67 5.22
N SER A 244 28.73 5.29 3.94
CA SER A 244 27.70 4.49 3.26
C SER A 244 27.64 3.09 3.84
N ASN A 245 28.79 2.45 4.10
CA ASN A 245 28.85 1.09 4.66
C ASN A 245 28.53 1.01 6.18
N ASP A 246 28.22 2.13 6.84
CA ASP A 246 27.82 2.12 8.25
C ASP A 246 26.41 1.52 8.40
N ALA A 247 26.31 0.38 9.10
CA ALA A 247 25.04 -0.29 9.41
C ALA A 247 24.05 0.64 10.14
N GLY A 248 24.54 1.66 10.86
CA GLY A 248 23.71 2.68 11.49
C GLY A 248 23.04 3.64 10.51
N MET A 249 23.62 3.88 9.33
CA MET A 249 23.05 4.73 8.28
C MET A 249 21.93 3.99 7.55
N GLU A 250 22.18 2.75 7.12
CA GLU A 250 21.18 1.94 6.42
C GLU A 250 19.97 1.65 7.31
N SER A 251 20.20 1.24 8.56
CA SER A 251 19.11 0.99 9.50
C SER A 251 18.31 2.24 9.84
N SER A 252 18.94 3.42 9.98
CA SER A 252 18.21 4.67 10.25
C SER A 252 17.42 5.15 9.04
N PHE A 253 17.95 5.00 7.82
CA PHE A 253 17.22 5.25 6.58
C PHE A 253 16.00 4.32 6.47
N LEU A 254 16.20 3.01 6.57
CA LEU A 254 15.11 2.03 6.45
C LEU A 254 14.06 2.19 7.56
N ASN A 255 14.47 2.49 8.80
CA ASN A 255 13.54 2.81 9.89
C ASN A 255 12.69 4.05 9.55
N SER A 256 13.31 5.10 9.02
CA SER A 256 12.58 6.32 8.64
C SER A 256 11.64 6.08 7.46
N ALA A 257 12.08 5.29 6.46
CA ALA A 257 11.28 4.88 5.30
C ALA A 257 10.06 4.07 5.74
N MET A 258 10.26 3.04 6.56
CA MET A 258 9.16 2.21 7.06
C MET A 258 8.21 2.93 8.01
N ALA A 259 8.66 3.97 8.72
CA ALA A 259 7.76 4.78 9.55
C ALA A 259 6.67 5.51 8.75
N MET A 260 6.84 5.66 7.43
CA MET A 260 5.82 6.20 6.51
C MET A 260 4.99 5.12 5.82
N THR A 261 5.33 3.85 6.02
CA THR A 261 4.45 2.74 5.69
C THR A 261 3.44 2.55 6.82
N ASP A 262 2.15 2.40 6.48
CA ASP A 262 1.15 1.77 7.38
C ASP A 262 1.49 0.29 7.71
N ALA A 263 2.60 -0.19 7.16
CA ALA A 263 3.08 -1.56 7.15
C ALA A 263 3.93 -1.87 8.41
N ARG A 264 4.12 -0.90 9.31
CA ARG A 264 4.87 -1.09 10.57
C ARG A 264 4.16 -2.11 11.48
N SER A 265 4.51 -3.37 11.31
CA SER A 265 4.44 -4.34 12.40
C SER A 265 5.49 -3.94 13.44
N ASN A 266 5.13 -4.01 14.72
CA ASN A 266 6.04 -3.67 15.83
C ASN A 266 7.16 -4.72 16.03
N SER A 267 7.28 -5.74 15.17
CA SER A 267 8.13 -6.91 15.40
C SER A 267 9.11 -7.27 14.29
N THR A 268 9.17 -6.55 13.16
CA THR A 268 10.09 -6.89 12.05
C THR A 268 11.25 -5.89 11.93
N ASP A 269 12.47 -6.42 11.83
CA ASP A 269 13.67 -5.65 11.54
C ASP A 269 13.53 -4.98 10.15
N PRO A 270 13.68 -3.64 10.04
CA PRO A 270 13.59 -2.92 8.77
C PRO A 270 14.48 -3.45 7.66
N THR A 271 15.65 -3.91 8.06
CA THR A 271 16.64 -4.45 7.13
C THR A 271 16.17 -5.80 6.60
N ALA A 272 15.60 -6.65 7.45
CA ALA A 272 15.03 -7.94 7.04
C ALA A 272 13.84 -7.75 6.09
N ALA A 273 12.97 -6.77 6.35
CA ALA A 273 11.83 -6.45 5.48
C ALA A 273 12.27 -5.92 4.10
N ALA A 274 13.28 -5.06 4.05
CA ALA A 274 13.85 -4.61 2.79
C ALA A 274 14.48 -5.80 2.04
N ASN A 275 15.29 -6.60 2.74
CA ASN A 275 15.93 -7.80 2.18
C ASN A 275 14.93 -8.78 1.57
N SER A 276 13.82 -9.03 2.25
CA SER A 276 12.79 -9.92 1.75
C SER A 276 12.02 -9.34 0.57
N ALA A 277 11.78 -8.02 0.53
CA ALA A 277 11.11 -7.39 -0.60
C ALA A 277 11.95 -7.40 -1.89
N PHE A 278 13.27 -7.20 -1.77
CA PHE A 278 14.18 -7.32 -2.91
C PHE A 278 14.39 -8.78 -3.34
N ALA A 279 14.49 -9.71 -2.39
CA ALA A 279 14.46 -11.13 -2.71
C ALA A 279 13.15 -11.52 -3.42
N ALA A 280 12.02 -10.90 -3.05
CA ALA A 280 10.73 -11.16 -3.65
C ALA A 280 10.63 -10.73 -5.12
N ILE A 281 11.42 -9.75 -5.56
CA ILE A 281 11.52 -9.36 -6.99
C ILE A 281 12.67 -10.06 -7.72
N GLY A 282 13.38 -10.96 -7.05
CA GLY A 282 14.52 -11.70 -7.61
C GLY A 282 15.86 -10.94 -7.57
N ALA A 283 15.95 -9.82 -6.85
CA ALA A 283 17.18 -9.06 -6.69
C ALA A 283 18.02 -9.57 -5.51
N GLY A 284 19.35 -9.66 -5.69
CA GLY A 284 20.27 -10.09 -4.63
C GLY A 284 20.45 -9.06 -3.52
N THR A 285 20.82 -9.50 -2.31
CA THR A 285 20.95 -8.63 -1.11
C THR A 285 21.99 -7.52 -1.24
N SER A 286 23.12 -7.75 -1.93
CA SER A 286 24.10 -6.70 -2.24
C SER A 286 23.56 -5.61 -3.18
N SER A 287 22.50 -5.91 -3.93
CA SER A 287 21.85 -4.95 -4.83
C SER A 287 21.03 -3.93 -4.05
N ILE A 288 20.64 -4.21 -2.81
CA ILE A 288 19.77 -3.35 -2.00
C ILE A 288 20.53 -2.13 -1.54
N HIS A 289 21.65 -2.35 -0.88
CA HIS A 289 22.56 -1.30 -0.44
C HIS A 289 22.92 -0.40 -1.63
N ASN A 290 23.40 -1.00 -2.72
CA ASN A 290 23.79 -0.26 -3.91
C ASN A 290 22.60 0.44 -4.60
N HIS A 291 21.40 -0.15 -4.61
CA HIS A 291 20.19 0.47 -5.16
C HIS A 291 19.71 1.66 -4.32
N VAL A 292 19.75 1.55 -2.99
CA VAL A 292 19.45 2.64 -2.05
C VAL A 292 20.45 3.78 -2.23
N MET A 293 21.74 3.48 -2.44
CA MET A 293 22.75 4.49 -2.75
C MET A 293 22.59 5.08 -4.16
N ALA A 294 22.22 4.27 -5.15
CA ALA A 294 21.93 4.72 -6.51
C ALA A 294 20.74 5.68 -6.56
N SER A 295 19.68 5.39 -5.80
CA SER A 295 18.52 6.26 -5.67
C SER A 295 18.88 7.57 -4.94
N ALA A 296 19.78 7.51 -3.95
CA ALA A 296 20.32 8.70 -3.27
C ALA A 296 21.06 9.61 -4.26
N ILE A 297 21.97 9.03 -5.05
CA ILE A 297 22.74 9.75 -6.06
C ILE A 297 21.80 10.35 -7.09
N ARG A 298 20.79 9.62 -7.56
CA ARG A 298 19.84 10.17 -8.54
C ARG A 298 19.10 11.39 -7.99
N GLU A 299 18.63 11.32 -6.75
CA GLU A 299 17.94 12.44 -6.11
C GLU A 299 18.83 13.68 -6.03
N ILE A 300 20.10 13.51 -5.63
CA ILE A 300 21.03 14.65 -5.54
C ILE A 300 21.56 15.12 -6.90
N MET A 301 21.60 14.27 -7.94
CA MET A 301 22.05 14.68 -9.28
C MET A 301 21.21 15.84 -9.80
N ASP A 302 19.89 15.71 -9.66
CA ASP A 302 18.96 16.77 -9.99
C ASP A 302 19.20 18.02 -9.10
N GLU A 303 19.31 17.86 -7.78
CA GLU A 303 19.51 18.98 -6.84
C GLU A 303 20.89 19.68 -6.97
N ALA A 304 21.93 18.94 -7.35
CA ALA A 304 23.31 19.40 -7.42
C ALA A 304 23.60 20.17 -8.70
N VAL A 305 22.96 19.80 -9.82
CA VAL A 305 23.01 20.60 -11.06
C VAL A 305 22.48 22.01 -10.79
N ALA A 306 21.34 22.12 -10.10
CA ALA A 306 20.77 23.41 -9.69
C ALA A 306 21.61 24.17 -8.64
N GLY A 307 22.46 23.48 -7.88
CA GLY A 307 23.33 24.06 -6.86
C GLY A 307 24.75 24.40 -7.34
N SER A 308 25.11 24.07 -8.59
CA SER A 308 26.46 24.31 -9.08
C SER A 308 26.74 25.82 -9.19
N SER A 309 27.88 26.25 -8.66
CA SER A 309 28.32 27.66 -8.62
C SER A 309 28.63 28.28 -10.00
N THR A 310 28.41 27.51 -11.07
CA THR A 310 28.70 27.89 -12.47
C THR A 310 27.49 28.44 -13.22
N LEU A 311 26.29 28.36 -12.64
CA LEU A 311 25.03 28.76 -13.29
C LEU A 311 24.53 30.11 -12.78
N THR A 312 23.90 30.90 -13.66
CA THR A 312 23.28 32.16 -13.23
C THR A 312 22.01 31.87 -12.40
N PRO A 313 21.62 32.77 -11.47
CA PRO A 313 20.42 32.56 -10.63
C PRO A 313 19.12 32.32 -11.41
N GLN A 314 19.03 32.77 -12.67
CA GLN A 314 17.87 32.56 -13.55
C GLN A 314 17.85 31.14 -14.13
N ASP A 315 19.02 30.61 -14.50
CA ASP A 315 19.14 29.24 -15.02
C ASP A 315 18.83 28.20 -13.94
N ILE A 316 19.20 28.48 -12.69
CA ILE A 316 18.91 27.63 -11.53
C ILE A 316 17.39 27.48 -11.33
N GLN A 317 16.61 28.56 -11.44
CA GLN A 317 15.16 28.51 -11.28
C GLN A 317 14.48 27.75 -12.43
N ALA A 318 14.96 27.93 -13.67
CA ALA A 318 14.46 27.18 -14.82
C ALA A 318 14.74 25.67 -14.71
N GLN A 319 15.94 25.30 -14.27
CA GLN A 319 16.30 23.90 -14.03
C GLN A 319 15.50 23.28 -12.88
N LEU A 320 15.28 24.02 -11.79
CA LEU A 320 14.47 23.54 -10.68
C LEU A 320 13.03 23.23 -11.12
N MET A 321 12.43 24.09 -11.95
CA MET A 321 11.10 23.83 -12.54
C MET A 321 11.09 22.58 -13.43
N LEU A 322 12.14 22.36 -14.24
CA LEU A 322 12.27 21.15 -15.07
C LEU A 322 12.41 19.88 -14.23
N ILE A 323 13.23 19.93 -13.17
CA ILE A 323 13.40 18.82 -12.22
C ILE A 323 12.09 18.51 -11.52
N GLN A 324 11.40 19.54 -11.00
CA GLN A 324 10.09 19.38 -10.36
C GLN A 324 9.07 18.77 -11.33
N GLY A 325 9.05 19.20 -12.60
CA GLY A 325 8.19 18.63 -13.63
C GLY A 325 8.50 17.17 -13.98
N ASN A 326 9.78 16.81 -14.07
CA ASN A 326 10.21 15.43 -14.28
C ASN A 326 9.85 14.53 -13.09
N ARG A 327 10.03 15.02 -11.86
CA ARG A 327 9.61 14.34 -10.64
C ARG A 327 8.09 14.12 -10.63
N GLN A 328 7.30 15.15 -10.90
CA GLN A 328 5.84 15.04 -11.00
C GLN A 328 5.39 14.00 -12.03
N ARG A 329 6.06 13.91 -13.18
CA ARG A 329 5.71 12.93 -14.23
C ARG A 329 6.09 11.50 -13.85
N GLN A 330 7.24 11.31 -13.23
CA GLN A 330 7.65 10.00 -12.73
C GLN A 330 6.77 9.55 -11.56
N ASP A 331 6.42 10.49 -10.67
CA ASP A 331 5.44 10.28 -9.63
C ASP A 331 4.06 9.97 -10.23
N GLU A 332 3.63 10.60 -11.33
CA GLU A 332 2.33 10.32 -11.95
C GLU A 332 2.24 8.88 -12.50
N TRP A 333 3.32 8.39 -13.14
CA TRP A 333 3.36 7.03 -13.71
C TRP A 333 3.49 5.96 -12.61
N GLY A 334 4.37 6.16 -11.63
CA GLY A 334 4.52 5.24 -10.48
C GLY A 334 3.35 5.31 -9.50
N ALA A 335 2.66 6.45 -9.39
CA ALA A 335 1.51 6.60 -8.53
C ALA A 335 0.26 5.92 -9.09
N GLY A 336 0.13 5.67 -10.40
CA GLY A 336 -1.09 5.07 -10.96
C GLY A 336 -1.51 3.77 -10.27
N GLU A 337 -0.55 2.91 -9.96
CA GLU A 337 -0.77 1.63 -9.27
C GLU A 337 -1.13 1.82 -7.78
N ILE A 338 -0.43 2.74 -7.10
CA ILE A 338 -0.68 3.08 -5.70
C ILE A 338 -2.02 3.81 -5.56
N MET A 339 -2.40 4.64 -6.53
CA MET A 339 -3.68 5.35 -6.58
C MET A 339 -4.84 4.37 -6.77
N PHE A 340 -4.70 3.36 -7.63
CA PHE A 340 -5.68 2.28 -7.71
C PHE A 340 -5.87 1.63 -6.34
N ARG A 341 -4.80 1.21 -5.67
CA ARG A 341 -4.90 0.59 -4.32
C ARG A 341 -5.52 1.53 -3.28
N LYS A 342 -5.10 2.80 -3.25
CA LYS A 342 -5.65 3.83 -2.35
C LYS A 342 -7.13 4.12 -2.63
N ALA A 343 -7.58 4.03 -3.88
CA ALA A 343 -8.97 4.22 -4.27
C ALA A 343 -9.82 2.97 -4.04
N MET A 344 -9.26 1.77 -4.24
CA MET A 344 -10.02 0.52 -4.18
C MET A 344 -10.31 0.07 -2.76
N ARG A 345 -9.45 0.40 -1.80
CA ARG A 345 -9.68 0.15 -0.37
C ARG A 345 -10.97 0.82 0.17
N PRO A 346 -11.17 2.14 0.06
CA PRO A 346 -12.41 2.78 0.50
C PRO A 346 -13.62 2.34 -0.34
N PHE A 347 -13.41 1.97 -1.61
CA PHE A 347 -14.47 1.41 -2.45
C PHE A 347 -14.97 0.05 -1.94
N MET A 348 -14.08 -0.84 -1.48
CA MET A 348 -14.47 -2.10 -0.84
C MET A 348 -15.25 -1.86 0.45
N ALA A 349 -14.76 -0.96 1.31
CA ALA A 349 -15.46 -0.58 2.54
C ALA A 349 -16.89 -0.07 2.24
N PHE A 350 -17.01 0.74 1.19
CA PHE A 350 -18.29 1.25 0.73
C PHE A 350 -19.23 0.13 0.25
N LEU A 351 -18.74 -0.83 -0.54
CA LEU A 351 -19.53 -1.98 -1.01
C LEU A 351 -19.90 -2.96 0.11
N GLU A 352 -19.08 -3.12 1.14
CA GLU A 352 -19.44 -3.91 2.32
C GLU A 352 -20.60 -3.22 3.08
N CYS A 353 -20.47 -1.91 3.27
CA CYS A 353 -21.45 -1.11 3.99
C CYS A 353 -22.76 -0.91 3.23
N ILE A 354 -22.75 -0.81 1.90
CA ILE A 354 -23.99 -0.60 1.11
C ILE A 354 -24.98 -1.75 1.32
N VAL A 355 -24.47 -2.96 1.55
CA VAL A 355 -25.30 -4.13 1.82
C VAL A 355 -25.97 -3.99 3.18
N PHE A 356 -25.26 -3.50 4.20
CA PHE A 356 -25.84 -3.19 5.51
C PHE A 356 -26.81 -2.02 5.48
N ILE A 357 -26.53 -0.98 4.67
CA ILE A 357 -27.44 0.15 4.43
C ILE A 357 -28.75 -0.31 3.78
N ALA A 358 -28.74 -1.40 3.01
CA ALA A 358 -29.93 -1.95 2.37
C ALA A 358 -30.86 -2.74 3.31
N ALA A 359 -30.49 -2.93 4.58
CA ALA A 359 -31.29 -3.62 5.61
C ALA A 359 -32.78 -3.21 5.71
N PRO A 360 -33.18 -1.92 5.66
CA PRO A 360 -34.60 -1.54 5.69
C PRO A 360 -35.38 -2.00 4.46
N PHE A 361 -34.77 -1.99 3.27
CA PHE A 361 -35.40 -2.53 2.06
C PHE A 361 -35.55 -4.05 2.16
N MET A 362 -34.57 -4.71 2.77
CA MET A 362 -34.62 -6.13 3.08
C MET A 362 -35.75 -6.47 4.05
N ALA A 363 -35.96 -5.66 5.09
CA ALA A 363 -37.06 -5.86 6.02
C ALA A 363 -38.42 -5.81 5.31
N LEU A 364 -38.61 -4.83 4.41
CA LEU A 364 -39.81 -4.73 3.57
C LEU A 364 -39.99 -5.94 2.65
N ILE A 365 -38.94 -6.31 1.90
CA ILE A 365 -39.02 -7.35 0.87
C ILE A 365 -39.20 -8.73 1.51
N ALA A 366 -38.60 -9.01 2.66
CA ALA A 366 -38.73 -10.29 3.36
C ALA A 366 -40.20 -10.64 3.66
N GLY A 367 -41.07 -9.64 3.85
CA GLY A 367 -42.50 -9.83 4.07
C GLY A 367 -43.30 -10.24 2.83
N MET A 368 -42.78 -10.05 1.61
CA MET A 368 -43.54 -10.21 0.35
C MET A 368 -43.76 -11.68 -0.09
N GLY A 369 -43.81 -12.63 0.84
CA GLY A 369 -44.05 -14.05 0.55
C GLY A 369 -42.92 -14.72 -0.24
N THR A 370 -43.27 -15.54 -1.25
CA THR A 370 -42.30 -16.29 -2.08
C THR A 370 -41.30 -15.42 -2.83
N PHE A 371 -41.71 -14.23 -3.25
CA PHE A 371 -40.81 -13.26 -3.87
C PHE A 371 -39.75 -12.79 -2.88
N GLY A 372 -40.18 -12.45 -1.66
CA GLY A 372 -39.32 -12.01 -0.57
C GLY A 372 -38.23 -13.03 -0.23
N GLN A 373 -38.62 -14.29 -0.06
CA GLN A 373 -37.69 -15.39 0.25
C GLN A 373 -36.56 -15.53 -0.77
N ARG A 374 -36.89 -15.44 -2.07
CA ARG A 374 -35.90 -15.53 -3.15
C ARG A 374 -34.93 -14.36 -3.13
N VAL A 375 -35.43 -13.15 -2.88
CA VAL A 375 -34.59 -11.95 -2.81
C VAL A 375 -33.70 -11.97 -1.57
N VAL A 376 -34.20 -12.46 -0.43
CA VAL A 376 -33.40 -12.64 0.78
C VAL A 376 -32.22 -13.60 0.53
N GLY A 377 -32.45 -14.71 -0.20
CA GLY A 377 -31.36 -15.59 -0.62
C GLY A 377 -30.32 -14.88 -1.51
N LYS A 378 -30.77 -14.04 -2.45
CA LYS A 378 -29.88 -13.23 -3.29
C LYS A 378 -29.09 -12.20 -2.48
N TYR A 379 -29.68 -11.62 -1.44
CA TYR A 379 -28.99 -10.68 -0.55
C TYR A 379 -27.80 -11.33 0.15
N PHE A 380 -27.96 -12.53 0.71
CA PHE A 380 -26.82 -13.27 1.28
C PHE A 380 -25.77 -13.63 0.22
N ALA A 381 -26.20 -13.97 -1.01
CA ALA A 381 -25.27 -14.20 -2.11
C ALA A 381 -24.46 -12.94 -2.47
N VAL A 382 -25.05 -11.74 -2.37
CA VAL A 382 -24.33 -10.47 -2.56
C VAL A 382 -23.33 -10.23 -1.43
N ILE A 383 -23.67 -10.51 -0.15
CA ILE A 383 -22.71 -10.41 0.96
C ILE A 383 -21.49 -11.30 0.70
N LEU A 384 -21.73 -12.57 0.34
CA LEU A 384 -20.67 -13.53 0.02
C LEU A 384 -19.85 -13.12 -1.22
N TRP A 385 -20.51 -12.54 -2.23
CA TRP A 385 -19.83 -11.99 -3.39
C TRP A 385 -18.88 -10.85 -3.00
N VAL A 386 -19.33 -9.89 -2.18
CA VAL A 386 -18.53 -8.73 -1.76
C VAL A 386 -17.27 -9.18 -1.01
N THR A 387 -17.35 -10.19 -0.14
CA THR A 387 -16.16 -10.69 0.57
C THR A 387 -15.18 -11.47 -0.31
N THR A 388 -15.61 -11.92 -1.49
CA THR A 388 -14.73 -12.56 -2.47
C THR A 388 -13.79 -11.54 -3.14
N TRP A 389 -13.99 -10.24 -2.93
CA TRP A 389 -13.09 -9.22 -3.47
C TRP A 389 -11.74 -9.21 -2.75
N ALA A 390 -11.67 -9.49 -1.45
CA ALA A 390 -10.39 -9.58 -0.73
C ALA A 390 -9.41 -10.61 -1.34
N PRO A 391 -9.81 -11.88 -1.60
CA PRO A 391 -8.91 -12.81 -2.27
C PRO A 391 -8.56 -12.40 -3.71
N MET A 392 -9.43 -11.66 -4.40
CA MET A 392 -9.10 -11.09 -5.71
C MET A 392 -7.94 -10.09 -5.62
N PHE A 393 -7.85 -9.27 -4.58
CA PHE A 393 -6.69 -8.39 -4.37
C PHE A 393 -5.41 -9.15 -4.07
N ALA A 394 -5.48 -10.31 -3.41
CA ALA A 394 -4.30 -11.16 -3.21
C ALA A 394 -3.75 -11.65 -4.56
N ALA A 395 -4.63 -12.00 -5.49
CA ALA A 395 -4.23 -12.40 -6.84
C ALA A 395 -3.67 -11.23 -7.68
N VAL A 396 -4.23 -10.01 -7.53
CA VAL A 396 -3.71 -8.81 -8.20
C VAL A 396 -2.31 -8.45 -7.68
N ASP A 397 -2.07 -8.57 -6.38
CA ASP A 397 -0.76 -8.34 -5.78
C ASP A 397 0.30 -9.31 -6.33
N LEU A 398 -0.03 -10.60 -6.41
CA LEU A 398 0.83 -11.60 -7.05
C LEU A 398 1.10 -11.27 -8.53
N PHE A 399 0.07 -10.85 -9.28
CA PHE A 399 0.23 -10.45 -10.67
C PHE A 399 1.19 -9.25 -10.81
N GLN A 400 1.06 -8.24 -9.95
CA GLN A 400 1.96 -7.09 -9.97
C GLN A 400 3.40 -7.49 -9.61
N LEU A 401 3.58 -8.31 -8.58
CA LEU A 401 4.90 -8.79 -8.18
C LEU A 401 5.58 -9.60 -9.29
N THR A 402 4.84 -10.49 -9.96
CA THR A 402 5.37 -11.28 -11.09
C THR A 402 5.72 -10.42 -12.31
N MET A 403 4.94 -9.35 -12.58
CA MET A 403 5.29 -8.38 -13.62
C MET A 403 6.59 -7.64 -13.30
N VAL A 404 6.79 -7.23 -12.05
CA VAL A 404 8.05 -6.60 -11.60
C VAL A 404 9.22 -7.57 -11.68
N GLN A 405 9.04 -8.83 -11.26
CA GLN A 405 10.07 -9.88 -11.42
C GLN A 405 10.48 -10.08 -12.89
N HIS A 406 9.51 -10.09 -13.81
CA HIS A 406 9.82 -10.17 -15.24
C HIS A 406 10.61 -8.95 -15.74
N ALA A 407 10.29 -7.75 -15.26
CA ALA A 407 11.05 -6.54 -15.60
C ALA A 407 12.49 -6.60 -15.06
N VAL A 408 12.67 -7.02 -13.80
CA VAL A 408 13.99 -7.17 -13.16
C VAL A 408 14.85 -8.20 -13.92
N THR A 409 14.30 -9.38 -14.17
CA THR A 409 15.03 -10.44 -14.91
C THR A 409 15.36 -10.04 -16.35
N ALA A 410 14.52 -9.24 -17.01
CA ALA A 410 14.83 -8.70 -18.32
C ALA A 410 16.01 -7.71 -18.27
N MET A 411 16.06 -6.83 -17.27
CA MET A 411 17.18 -5.90 -17.07
C MET A 411 18.49 -6.64 -16.76
N GLU A 412 18.45 -7.67 -15.90
CA GLU A 412 19.62 -8.49 -15.59
C GLU A 412 20.16 -9.23 -16.83
N ARG A 413 19.29 -9.78 -17.67
CA ARG A 413 19.69 -10.45 -18.92
C ARG A 413 20.33 -9.48 -19.91
N LEU A 414 19.78 -8.28 -20.04
CA LEU A 414 20.38 -7.24 -20.89
C LEU A 414 21.74 -6.81 -20.35
N HIS A 415 21.88 -6.68 -19.02
CA HIS A 415 23.15 -6.38 -18.38
C HIS A 415 24.20 -7.46 -18.64
N ALA A 416 23.85 -8.75 -18.49
CA ALA A 416 24.73 -9.86 -18.81
C ALA A 416 25.18 -9.90 -20.29
N ALA A 417 24.41 -9.29 -21.19
CA ALA A 417 24.75 -9.13 -22.59
C ALA A 417 25.54 -7.84 -22.92
N ASN A 418 26.02 -7.09 -21.92
CA ASN A 418 26.63 -5.76 -22.07
C ASN A 418 25.73 -4.72 -22.77
N HIS A 419 24.42 -4.95 -22.76
CA HIS A 419 23.42 -4.09 -23.41
C HIS A 419 22.42 -3.47 -22.42
N GLY A 420 22.54 -3.79 -21.12
CA GLY A 420 21.62 -3.36 -20.08
C GLY A 420 22.33 -2.88 -18.82
N VAL A 421 21.55 -2.28 -17.93
CA VAL A 421 22.01 -1.60 -16.73
C VAL A 421 21.57 -2.38 -15.49
N PRO A 422 22.44 -2.65 -14.50
CA PRO A 422 22.06 -3.44 -13.35
C PRO A 422 21.11 -2.65 -12.45
N LEU A 423 20.27 -3.34 -11.68
CA LEU A 423 19.30 -2.72 -10.77
C LEU A 423 19.94 -1.76 -9.75
N SER A 424 21.18 -2.07 -9.39
CA SER A 424 22.01 -1.32 -8.46
C SER A 424 22.67 -0.07 -9.06
N SER A 425 22.54 0.15 -10.37
CA SER A 425 23.02 1.37 -11.04
C SER A 425 22.01 2.50 -10.94
N ILE A 426 22.48 3.73 -11.17
CA ILE A 426 21.65 4.94 -11.15
C ILE A 426 20.56 4.88 -12.24
N ALA A 427 20.90 4.41 -13.44
CA ALA A 427 19.92 4.25 -14.52
C ALA A 427 19.00 3.04 -14.31
N GLY A 428 19.49 1.95 -13.73
CA GLY A 428 18.65 0.80 -13.36
C GLY A 428 17.65 1.13 -12.25
N ALA A 429 18.07 1.93 -11.26
CA ALA A 429 17.18 2.46 -10.24
C ALA A 429 16.11 3.40 -10.80
N ALA A 430 16.40 4.09 -11.90
CA ALA A 430 15.44 4.92 -12.63
C ALA A 430 14.47 4.12 -13.53
N ALA A 431 14.89 2.95 -14.00
CA ALA A 431 14.15 2.12 -14.97
C ALA A 431 13.02 1.30 -14.34
N LEU A 432 13.03 1.07 -13.02
CA LEU A 432 11.93 0.43 -12.28
C LEU A 432 10.74 1.37 -11.98
N ASN A 433 10.53 2.41 -12.78
CA ASN A 433 9.42 3.35 -12.65
C ASN A 433 8.15 2.88 -13.35
#